data_AF-A0A0B1S4N6-F1
#
_entry.id   AF-A0A0B1S4N6-F1
#
_cell.length_a   1.000
_cell.length_b   1.000
_cell.length_c   1.000
_cell.angle_alpha   90.00
_cell.angle_beta   90.00
_cell.angle_gamma   90.00
#
_symmetry.space_group_name_H-M   'P 1'
#
loop_
_entity.id
_entity.type
_entity.pdbx_description
1 polymer ?
#
loop_
_entity_poly.entity_id
_entity_poly.type
_entity_poly.pdbx_seq_one_letter_code
_entity_poly.pdbx_strand_id
1 'polypeptide(L)'
;MDRDKHITMQWSNINPQLYDQFAVIDSKMFTSYGVQYDYASIMHYNAYSGALDSKRPTMVPKVDPERNLPLLGQRKAMSNADVEILNKMYCLPAGCDDTNIYCGAWALKDYCRHPNHYGWMVRNCRKSCNFCNTKR
;
A
#
# COMPACT_ATOMS: atom_id res chain seq x y z
N MET A 1 1.75 2.79 7.59
CA MET A 1 1.39 1.82 6.54
C MET A 1 0.27 0.96 7.09
N ASP A 2 -0.68 0.46 6.30
CA ASP A 2 -1.79 -0.38 6.80
C ASP A 2 -1.51 -1.89 6.70
N ARG A 3 -0.24 -2.28 6.53
CA ARG A 3 0.26 -3.67 6.42
C ARG A 3 -0.41 -4.64 7.38
N ASP A 4 -0.49 -4.27 8.67
CA ASP A 4 -1.03 -5.17 9.72
C ASP A 4 -2.55 -5.40 9.60
N LYS A 5 -3.27 -4.70 8.72
CA LYS A 5 -4.65 -5.03 8.36
C LYS A 5 -4.73 -6.14 7.32
N HIS A 6 -3.66 -6.35 6.55
CA HIS A 6 -3.65 -7.24 5.37
C HIS A 6 -2.83 -8.50 5.60
N ILE A 7 -1.76 -8.45 6.39
CA ILE A 7 -0.94 -9.61 6.73
C ILE A 7 -0.70 -9.71 8.24
N THR A 8 -0.46 -10.94 8.70
CA THR A 8 0.02 -11.27 10.04
C THR A 8 1.49 -11.64 9.95
N MET A 9 2.32 -10.98 10.76
CA MET A 9 3.74 -11.33 10.91
C MET A 9 3.90 -12.44 11.94
N GLN A 10 4.54 -13.54 11.54
CA GLN A 10 4.88 -14.66 12.42
C GLN A 10 6.23 -14.41 13.08
N TRP A 11 6.29 -13.46 14.03
CA TRP A 11 7.52 -13.03 14.68
C TRP A 11 8.34 -14.17 15.29
N SER A 12 7.69 -15.22 15.81
CA SER A 12 8.37 -16.41 16.34
C SER A 12 9.17 -17.20 15.30
N ASN A 13 8.91 -16.98 14.01
CA ASN A 13 9.60 -17.64 12.90
C ASN A 13 10.50 -16.68 12.12
N ILE A 14 10.63 -15.41 12.52
CA ILE A 14 11.53 -14.45 11.86
C ILE A 14 12.87 -14.50 12.58
N ASN A 15 13.98 -14.51 11.84
CA ASN A 15 15.31 -14.38 12.43
C ASN A 15 15.40 -13.02 13.17
N PRO A 16 15.69 -13.00 14.49
CA PRO A 16 15.79 -11.77 15.27
C PRO A 16 16.76 -10.73 14.74
N GLN A 17 17.82 -11.17 14.04
CA GLN A 17 18.79 -10.27 13.40
C GLN A 17 18.22 -9.50 12.20
N LEU A 18 17.03 -9.89 11.71
CA LEU A 18 16.37 -9.30 10.55
C LEU A 18 15.10 -8.50 10.93
N TYR A 19 14.79 -8.32 12.22
CA TYR A 19 13.56 -7.63 12.65
C TYR A 19 13.42 -6.23 12.07
N ASP A 20 14.52 -5.49 11.93
CA ASP A 20 14.52 -4.14 11.35
C ASP A 20 14.01 -4.12 9.90
N GLN A 21 14.16 -5.22 9.15
CA GLN A 21 13.64 -5.35 7.78
C GLN A 21 12.11 -5.46 7.72
N PHE A 22 11.46 -5.77 8.85
CA PHE A 22 10.01 -5.93 8.96
C PHE A 22 9.34 -4.80 9.77
N ALA A 23 10.14 -3.82 10.20
CA ALA A 23 9.67 -2.64 10.91
C ALA A 23 8.72 -1.83 10.01
N VAL A 24 7.60 -1.39 10.60
CA VAL A 24 6.63 -0.56 9.89
C VAL A 24 7.16 0.87 9.80
N ILE A 25 7.27 1.38 8.58
CA ILE A 25 7.68 2.78 8.34
C ILE A 25 6.58 3.73 8.84
N ASP A 26 6.99 4.87 9.41
CA ASP A 26 6.08 5.95 9.81
C ASP A 26 5.19 6.36 8.62
N SER A 27 3.88 6.40 8.86
CA SER A 27 2.86 6.90 7.93
C SER A 27 3.13 8.27 7.32
N LYS A 28 3.98 9.09 7.93
CA LYS A 28 4.35 10.42 7.41
C LYS A 28 5.45 10.37 6.35
N MET A 29 6.18 9.26 6.24
CA MET A 29 7.33 9.10 5.34
C MET A 29 6.96 8.51 3.98
N PHE A 30 5.71 8.07 3.80
CA PHE A 30 5.23 7.50 2.55
C PHE A 30 3.73 7.81 2.38
N THR A 31 3.21 7.66 1.16
CA THR A 31 1.78 7.71 0.87
C THR A 31 1.44 6.61 -0.13
N SER A 32 0.27 5.98 0.03
CA SER A 32 -0.26 5.04 -0.95
C SER A 32 -1.03 5.72 -2.09
N TYR A 33 -1.24 7.04 -1.99
CA TYR A 33 -2.10 7.81 -2.90
C TYR A 33 -3.51 7.20 -3.10
N GLY A 34 -4.05 6.57 -2.05
CA GLY A 34 -5.36 5.93 -2.08
C GLY A 34 -5.38 4.55 -2.75
N VAL A 35 -4.23 4.04 -3.20
CA VAL A 35 -4.11 2.69 -3.78
C VAL A 35 -4.12 1.67 -2.65
N GLN A 36 -4.90 0.60 -2.83
CA GLN A 36 -5.06 -0.47 -1.84
C GLN A 36 -3.80 -1.33 -1.75
N TYR A 37 -3.68 -2.06 -0.64
CA TYR A 37 -2.60 -3.01 -0.43
C TYR A 37 -2.65 -4.13 -1.48
N ASP A 38 -1.52 -4.38 -2.15
CA ASP A 38 -1.42 -5.40 -3.19
C ASP A 38 -0.44 -6.50 -2.78
N TYR A 39 -0.99 -7.70 -2.56
CA TYR A 39 -0.23 -8.92 -2.28
C TYR A 39 0.70 -9.32 -3.43
N ALA A 40 0.36 -8.95 -4.66
CA ALA A 40 1.14 -9.25 -5.86
C ALA A 40 2.10 -8.11 -6.25
N SER A 41 2.25 -7.06 -5.42
CA SER A 41 3.21 -5.98 -5.71
C SER A 41 4.61 -6.55 -5.93
N ILE A 42 5.33 -6.03 -6.94
CA ILE A 42 6.72 -6.41 -7.21
C ILE A 42 7.64 -6.10 -6.02
N MET A 43 7.25 -5.13 -5.18
CA MET A 43 7.98 -4.71 -3.98
C MET A 43 7.67 -5.60 -2.77
N HIS A 44 6.63 -6.44 -2.84
CA HIS A 44 6.29 -7.31 -1.72
C HIS A 44 7.37 -8.40 -1.55
N TYR A 45 7.72 -8.69 -0.30
CA TYR A 45 8.61 -9.79 0.05
C TYR A 45 7.92 -11.15 -0.12
N ASN A 46 8.71 -12.19 -0.33
CA ASN A 46 8.18 -13.56 -0.36
C ASN A 46 7.68 -13.97 1.03
N ALA A 47 6.62 -14.78 1.09
CA ALA A 47 5.99 -15.21 2.34
C ALA A 47 6.96 -15.85 3.37
N TYR A 48 8.10 -16.37 2.93
CA TYR A 48 9.11 -17.06 3.74
C TYR A 48 10.38 -16.23 3.97
N SER A 49 10.40 -14.97 3.53
CA SER A 49 11.56 -14.10 3.70
C SER A 49 11.92 -13.95 5.19
N GLY A 50 13.21 -14.10 5.50
CA GLY A 50 13.73 -13.98 6.87
C GLY A 50 13.34 -15.12 7.83
N ALA A 51 12.81 -16.25 7.31
CA ALA A 51 12.37 -17.37 8.13
C ALA A 51 13.52 -18.09 8.87
N LEU A 52 13.28 -18.49 10.12
CA LEU A 52 14.10 -19.46 10.87
C LEU A 52 13.85 -20.88 10.35
N ASP A 53 12.58 -21.27 10.21
CA ASP A 53 12.16 -22.49 9.53
C ASP A 53 11.57 -22.13 8.16
N SER A 54 12.30 -22.46 7.10
CA SER A 54 11.92 -22.17 5.71
C SER A 54 10.68 -22.92 5.24
N LYS A 55 10.18 -23.90 6.00
CA LYS A 55 8.91 -24.60 5.72
C LYS A 55 7.70 -23.84 6.23
N ARG A 56 7.89 -22.82 7.06
CA ARG A 56 6.82 -22.02 7.67
C ARG A 56 6.90 -20.56 7.18
N PRO A 57 5.78 -19.94 6.78
CA PRO A 57 5.80 -18.55 6.35
C PRO A 57 6.07 -17.59 7.53
N THR A 58 6.73 -16.47 7.24
CA THR A 58 6.88 -15.31 8.14
C THR A 58 5.76 -14.29 7.96
N MET A 59 5.12 -14.26 6.79
CA MET A 59 4.01 -13.38 6.45
C MET A 59 2.82 -14.20 5.97
N VAL A 60 1.67 -14.02 6.63
CA VAL A 60 0.43 -14.74 6.29
C VAL A 60 -0.66 -13.73 5.94
N PRO A 61 -1.23 -13.74 4.72
CA PRO A 61 -2.39 -12.91 4.38
C PRO A 61 -3.56 -13.17 5.32
N LYS A 62 -4.27 -12.11 5.70
CA LYS A 62 -5.48 -12.18 6.54
C LYS A 62 -6.74 -12.45 5.72
N VAL A 63 -6.76 -12.01 4.47
CA VAL A 63 -7.85 -12.23 3.53
C VAL A 63 -7.43 -13.31 2.55
N ASP A 64 -8.31 -14.29 2.33
CA ASP A 64 -8.15 -15.38 1.36
C ASP A 64 -6.71 -15.94 1.28
N PRO A 65 -6.18 -16.55 2.36
CA PRO A 65 -4.76 -16.86 2.46
C PRO A 65 -4.28 -17.84 1.41
N GLU A 66 -5.12 -18.82 1.02
CA GLU A 66 -4.79 -19.80 -0.01
C GLU A 66 -4.54 -19.15 -1.37
N ARG A 67 -5.32 -18.11 -1.69
CA ARG A 67 -5.17 -17.34 -2.93
C ARG A 67 -4.03 -16.34 -2.86
N ASN A 68 -3.85 -15.66 -1.73
CA ASN A 68 -2.95 -14.52 -1.63
C ASN A 68 -1.52 -14.90 -1.24
N LEU A 69 -1.31 -16.00 -0.51
CA LEU A 69 0.03 -16.44 -0.10
C LEU A 69 0.96 -16.70 -1.29
N PRO A 70 0.53 -17.36 -2.39
CA PRO A 70 1.36 -17.58 -3.56
C PRO A 70 1.71 -16.32 -4.36
N LEU A 71 0.98 -15.21 -4.16
CA LEU A 71 1.24 -13.94 -4.83
C LEU A 71 2.44 -13.20 -4.21
N LEU A 72 2.70 -13.45 -2.92
CA LEU A 72 3.75 -12.77 -2.18
C LEU A 72 5.14 -13.08 -2.76
N GLY A 73 5.87 -12.03 -3.11
CA GLY A 73 7.23 -12.17 -3.61
C GLY A 73 7.35 -12.56 -5.07
N GLN A 74 6.26 -12.48 -5.86
CA GLN A 74 6.33 -12.66 -7.30
C GLN A 74 7.38 -11.70 -7.92
N ARG A 75 8.08 -12.16 -8.96
CA ARG A 75 9.10 -11.37 -9.69
C ARG A 75 8.89 -11.36 -11.20
N LYS A 76 7.67 -11.63 -11.65
CA LYS A 76 7.32 -11.74 -13.08
C LYS A 76 7.13 -10.38 -13.72
N ALA A 77 6.39 -9.48 -13.07
CA ALA A 77 6.05 -8.16 -13.60
C ALA A 77 5.56 -7.22 -12.49
N MET A 78 5.54 -5.92 -12.76
CA MET A 78 4.82 -4.96 -11.91
C MET A 78 3.34 -5.28 -11.89
N SER A 79 2.72 -5.15 -10.72
CA SER A 79 1.28 -5.23 -10.57
C SER A 79 0.57 -3.97 -11.09
N ASN A 80 -0.75 -4.05 -11.26
CA ASN A 80 -1.54 -2.87 -11.60
C ASN A 80 -1.44 -1.78 -10.52
N ALA A 81 -1.37 -2.17 -9.24
CA ALA A 81 -1.22 -1.23 -8.14
C ALA A 81 0.14 -0.52 -8.16
N ASP A 82 1.22 -1.25 -8.48
CA ASP A 82 2.56 -0.65 -8.64
C ASP A 82 2.54 0.42 -9.74
N VAL A 83 1.96 0.08 -10.90
CA VAL A 83 1.83 1.01 -12.03
C VAL A 83 0.96 2.21 -11.66
N GLU A 84 -0.14 2.01 -10.92
CA GLU A 84 -1.01 3.10 -10.48
C GLU A 84 -0.28 4.07 -9.53
N ILE A 85 0.47 3.55 -8.56
CA ILE A 85 1.27 4.37 -7.64
C ILE A 85 2.31 5.17 -8.43
N LEU A 86 3.03 4.55 -9.37
CA LEU A 86 4.02 5.25 -10.22
C LEU A 86 3.38 6.35 -11.07
N ASN A 87 2.22 6.07 -11.68
CA ASN A 87 1.50 7.07 -12.45
C ASN A 87 1.05 8.25 -11.58
N LYS A 88 0.58 7.99 -10.35
CA LYS A 88 0.22 9.04 -9.38
C LYS A 88 1.43 9.85 -8.90
N MET A 89 2.61 9.23 -8.83
CA MET A 89 3.85 9.91 -8.46
C MET A 89 4.36 10.82 -9.58
N TYR A 90 4.39 10.34 -10.82
CA TYR A 90 5.22 10.93 -11.89
C TYR A 90 4.48 11.32 -13.16
N CYS A 91 3.24 10.86 -13.37
CA CYS A 91 2.56 10.99 -14.67
C CYS A 91 1.30 11.87 -14.63
N LEU A 92 1.01 12.52 -13.49
CA LEU A 92 -0.15 13.41 -13.37
C LEU A 92 0.16 14.81 -13.90
N PRO A 93 -0.86 15.53 -14.44
CA PRO A 93 -0.69 16.90 -14.92
C PRO A 93 -0.16 17.85 -13.84
N ALA A 94 0.56 18.89 -14.29
CA ALA A 94 1.04 19.95 -13.41
C ALA A 94 -0.10 20.57 -12.58
N GLY A 95 0.17 20.76 -11.29
CA GLY A 95 -0.80 21.31 -10.33
C GLY A 95 -1.86 20.30 -9.86
N CYS A 96 -1.78 19.02 -10.25
CA CYS A 96 -2.50 17.98 -9.53
C CYS A 96 -1.65 17.45 -8.40
N ASP A 97 -1.86 17.97 -7.19
CA ASP A 97 -1.11 17.58 -5.99
C ASP A 97 -2.03 17.28 -4.80
N ASP A 98 -1.49 16.49 -3.88
CA ASP A 98 -2.04 16.36 -2.54
C ASP A 98 -1.34 17.39 -1.64
N THR A 99 -2.11 18.24 -0.97
CA THR A 99 -1.61 19.29 -0.08
C THR A 99 -1.52 18.83 1.38
N ASN A 100 -1.95 17.59 1.66
CA ASN A 100 -1.91 17.01 3.00
C ASN A 100 -1.36 15.58 2.95
N ILE A 101 -0.45 15.27 3.86
CA ILE A 101 0.20 13.96 3.96
C ILE A 101 -0.78 12.80 4.21
N TYR A 102 -1.96 13.07 4.79
CA TYR A 102 -2.96 12.05 5.09
C TYR A 102 -3.92 11.77 3.92
N CYS A 103 -3.79 12.45 2.78
CA CYS A 103 -4.68 12.27 1.64
C CYS A 103 -4.81 10.82 1.17
N GLY A 104 -3.70 10.08 1.10
CA GLY A 104 -3.73 8.66 0.71
C GLY A 104 -4.50 7.81 1.71
N ALA A 105 -4.30 8.06 3.01
CA ALA A 105 -4.99 7.34 4.07
C ALA A 105 -6.49 7.66 4.12
N TRP A 106 -6.89 8.90 3.88
CA TRP A 106 -8.29 9.30 3.83
C TRP A 106 -8.99 8.78 2.56
N ALA A 107 -8.28 8.74 1.43
CA ALA A 107 -8.82 8.13 0.21
C ALA A 107 -9.18 6.65 0.43
N LEU A 108 -8.33 5.89 1.14
CA LEU A 108 -8.62 4.50 1.54
C LEU A 108 -9.81 4.36 2.50
N LYS A 109 -10.23 5.43 3.17
CA LYS A 109 -11.43 5.48 4.02
C LYS A 109 -12.69 5.94 3.28
N ASP A 110 -12.65 5.99 1.95
CA ASP A 110 -13.74 6.46 1.08
C ASP A 110 -14.12 7.93 1.27
N TYR A 111 -13.24 8.74 1.87
CA TYR A 111 -13.52 10.17 2.09
C TYR A 111 -13.63 10.95 0.77
N CYS A 112 -13.03 10.44 -0.30
CA CYS A 112 -13.16 11.00 -1.64
C CYS A 112 -14.60 11.01 -2.16
N ARG A 113 -15.52 10.22 -1.58
CA ARG A 113 -16.93 10.14 -2.01
C ARG A 113 -17.91 10.51 -0.90
N HIS A 114 -17.43 10.61 0.33
CA HIS A 114 -18.25 10.90 1.49
C HIS A 114 -18.79 12.36 1.45
N PRO A 115 -20.12 12.60 1.54
CA PRO A 115 -20.72 13.94 1.38
C PRO A 115 -20.08 15.03 2.25
N ASN A 116 -19.80 14.71 3.52
CA ASN A 116 -19.22 15.69 4.47
C ASN A 116 -17.72 15.95 4.26
N HIS A 117 -17.02 15.11 3.50
CA HIS A 117 -15.57 15.24 3.28
C HIS A 117 -15.23 15.61 1.84
N TYR A 118 -16.12 15.30 0.88
CA TYR A 118 -15.94 15.46 -0.55
C TYR A 118 -15.36 16.82 -0.92
N GLY A 119 -15.99 17.90 -0.48
CA GLY A 119 -15.56 19.26 -0.82
C GLY A 119 -14.14 19.59 -0.34
N TRP A 120 -13.74 19.07 0.82
CA TRP A 120 -12.38 19.24 1.33
C TRP A 120 -11.39 18.38 0.54
N MET A 121 -11.74 17.13 0.25
CA MET A 121 -10.91 16.19 -0.50
C MET A 121 -10.67 16.65 -1.94
N VAL A 122 -11.66 17.25 -2.60
CA VAL A 122 -11.51 17.83 -3.95
C VAL A 122 -10.45 18.93 -3.99
N ARG A 123 -10.34 19.73 -2.92
CA ARG A 123 -9.38 20.84 -2.85
C ARG A 123 -7.97 20.40 -2.46
N ASN A 124 -7.85 19.35 -1.66
CA ASN A 124 -6.59 19.02 -0.98
C ASN A 124 -5.99 17.66 -1.35
N CYS A 125 -6.77 16.73 -1.89
CA CYS A 125 -6.35 15.35 -2.10
C CYS A 125 -6.54 14.91 -3.55
N ARG A 126 -6.11 15.75 -4.50
CA ARG A 126 -6.42 15.55 -5.92
C ARG A 126 -5.73 14.31 -6.50
N LYS A 127 -4.47 14.02 -6.13
CA LYS A 127 -3.76 12.81 -6.57
C LYS A 127 -4.39 11.57 -5.96
N SER A 128 -4.60 11.60 -4.63
CA SER A 128 -5.12 10.44 -3.91
C SER A 128 -6.55 10.07 -4.31
N CYS A 129 -7.40 11.06 -4.62
CA CYS A 129 -8.80 10.85 -5.00
C CYS A 129 -9.05 10.81 -6.51
N ASN A 130 -8.01 10.81 -7.34
CA ASN A 130 -8.13 10.82 -8.81
C ASN A 130 -8.92 12.03 -9.37
N PHE A 131 -8.81 13.20 -8.74
CA PHE A 131 -9.48 14.43 -9.18
C PHE A 131 -8.66 15.27 -10.20
N CYS A 132 -7.56 14.74 -10.72
CA CYS A 132 -6.67 15.45 -11.64
C CYS A 132 -7.29 15.79 -13.00
N ASN A 133 -8.28 15.02 -13.46
CA ASN A 133 -8.92 15.19 -14.78
C ASN A 133 -10.27 15.91 -14.71
N THR A 134 -10.67 16.40 -13.55
CA THR A 134 -11.86 17.25 -13.44
C THR A 134 -11.50 18.63 -14.00
N LYS A 135 -11.97 18.91 -15.22
CA LYS A 135 -11.81 20.24 -15.86
C LYS A 135 -12.37 21.29 -14.90
N ARG A 136 -11.58 22.33 -14.63
CA ARG A 136 -12.08 23.57 -13.99
C ARG A 136 -13.08 24.25 -14.91
#